data_AF-A0AB38DHY7-F1
#
_entry.id   AF-A0AB38DHY7-F1
#
_cell.length_a   1.000
_cell.length_b   1.000
_cell.length_c   1.000
_cell.angle_alpha   90.00
_cell.angle_beta   90.00
_cell.angle_gamma   90.00
#
_symmetry.space_group_name_H-M   'P 1'
#
loop_
_entity.id
_entity.type
_entity.pdbx_description
1 polymer ?
#
loop_
_entity_poly.entity_id
_entity_poly.type
_entity_poly.pdbx_seq_one_letter_code
_entity_poly.pdbx_strand_id
1 'polypeptide(L)'
;MFDMRVRAAVADFIASIPNLLSTVVVEKFTHERREVTYSPREVAERIAAVLPAGLRERGYVLLELPAVERDEYGTYGVLVPLVGRAWAPAEIRMRRTPTGDQVTIVGASLPFAADDVPAIAAGLLAARAFCASHKPG
;
A
#
# COMPACT_ATOMS: atom_id res chain seq x y z
N MET A 1 16.17 8.58 -0.38
CA MET A 1 16.43 8.44 -1.84
C MET A 1 15.26 7.79 -2.58
N PHE A 2 14.68 6.69 -2.10
CA PHE A 2 13.48 6.07 -2.72
C PHE A 2 12.25 6.98 -2.74
N ASP A 3 12.03 7.73 -1.66
CA ASP A 3 10.87 8.62 -1.49
C ASP A 3 10.72 9.67 -2.60
N MET A 4 11.82 10.34 -2.98
CA MET A 4 11.80 11.34 -4.08
C MET A 4 11.48 10.71 -5.45
N ARG A 5 11.93 9.48 -5.70
CA ARG A 5 11.62 8.77 -6.96
C ARG A 5 10.16 8.34 -7.01
N VAL A 6 9.61 7.88 -5.88
CA VAL A 6 8.18 7.54 -5.77
C VAL A 6 7.32 8.79 -6.00
N ARG A 7 7.65 9.91 -5.34
CA ARG A 7 6.91 11.17 -5.50
C ARG A 7 6.89 11.65 -6.95
N ALA A 8 8.03 11.61 -7.65
CA ALA A 8 8.10 11.96 -9.06
C ALA A 8 7.24 11.01 -9.91
N ALA A 9 7.38 9.70 -9.72
CA ALA A 9 6.60 8.72 -10.48
C ALA A 9 5.09 8.85 -10.30
N VAL A 10 4.63 9.18 -9.09
CA VAL A 10 3.21 9.46 -8.78
C VAL A 10 2.76 10.75 -9.47
N ALA A 11 3.53 11.84 -9.36
CA ALA A 11 3.19 13.11 -10.00
C ALA A 11 3.12 12.97 -11.53
N ASP A 12 4.11 12.31 -12.13
CA ASP A 12 4.16 12.03 -13.56
C ASP A 12 3.00 11.14 -14.02
N PHE A 13 2.56 10.20 -13.18
CA PHE A 13 1.38 9.40 -13.46
C PHE A 13 0.11 10.26 -13.48
N ILE A 14 -0.13 11.03 -12.42
CA ILE A 14 -1.33 11.87 -12.28
C ILE A 14 -1.40 12.88 -13.45
N ALA A 15 -0.28 13.48 -13.82
CA ALA A 15 -0.20 14.41 -14.95
C ALA A 15 -0.51 13.75 -16.31
N SER A 16 -0.28 12.44 -16.44
CA SER A 16 -0.58 11.69 -17.67
C SER A 16 -2.04 11.25 -17.81
N ILE A 17 -2.90 11.47 -16.79
CA ILE A 17 -4.30 11.06 -16.84
C ILE A 17 -5.08 12.00 -17.78
N PRO A 18 -5.70 11.47 -18.85
CA PRO A 18 -6.44 12.30 -19.80
C PRO A 18 -7.72 12.83 -19.18
N ASN A 19 -8.09 14.07 -19.53
CA ASN A 19 -9.33 14.72 -19.08
C ASN A 19 -9.52 14.67 -17.56
N LEU A 20 -8.43 14.86 -16.81
CA LEU A 20 -8.46 14.78 -15.35
C LEU A 20 -9.25 15.93 -14.72
N LEU A 21 -9.04 17.16 -15.21
CA LEU A 21 -9.60 18.39 -14.61
C LEU A 21 -10.87 18.87 -15.30
N SER A 22 -10.94 18.73 -16.63
CA SER A 22 -12.12 19.06 -17.41
C SER A 22 -12.25 18.13 -18.60
N THR A 23 -13.46 18.07 -19.16
CA THR A 23 -13.72 17.45 -20.46
C THR A 23 -14.70 18.30 -21.24
N VAL A 24 -14.64 18.21 -22.56
CA VAL A 24 -15.71 18.73 -23.43
C VAL A 24 -16.76 17.64 -23.58
N VAL A 25 -17.99 17.91 -23.14
CA VAL A 25 -19.15 17.04 -23.36
C VAL A 25 -19.97 17.63 -24.50
N VAL A 26 -20.35 16.80 -25.47
CA VAL A 26 -21.32 17.17 -26.50
C VAL A 26 -22.70 16.78 -26.00
N GLU A 27 -23.57 17.76 -25.81
CA GLU A 27 -24.94 17.49 -25.39
C GLU A 27 -25.69 16.72 -26.50
N LYS A 28 -26.34 15.62 -26.12
CA LYS A 28 -26.97 14.67 -27.07
C LYS A 28 -28.11 15.27 -27.90
N PHE A 29 -28.73 16.35 -27.43
CA PHE A 29 -29.91 16.94 -28.08
C PHE A 29 -29.59 18.23 -28.83
N THR A 30 -28.71 19.07 -28.29
CA THR A 30 -28.36 20.39 -28.84
C THR A 30 -27.09 20.36 -29.68
N HIS A 31 -26.30 19.28 -29.61
CA HIS A 31 -24.95 19.17 -30.17
C HIS A 31 -23.99 20.28 -29.68
N GLU A 32 -24.35 20.96 -28.58
CA GLU A 32 -23.55 22.04 -28.03
C GLU A 32 -22.35 21.46 -27.28
N ARG A 33 -21.17 22.03 -27.52
CA ARG A 33 -19.92 21.66 -26.86
C ARG A 33 -19.84 22.41 -25.54
N ARG A 34 -20.08 21.71 -24.43
CA ARG A 34 -19.97 22.29 -23.09
C ARG A 34 -18.71 21.78 -22.41
N GLU A 35 -17.88 22.71 -21.96
CA GLU A 35 -16.79 22.38 -21.07
C GLU A 35 -17.33 22.09 -19.67
N VAL A 36 -17.03 20.90 -19.17
CA VAL A 36 -17.40 20.45 -17.83
C VAL A 36 -16.13 20.34 -17.01
N THR A 37 -15.98 21.24 -16.04
CA THR A 37 -14.92 21.17 -15.04
C THR A 37 -15.35 20.25 -13.90
N TYR A 38 -14.49 19.28 -13.56
CA TYR A 38 -14.77 18.34 -12.48
C TYR A 38 -14.55 18.98 -11.12
N SER A 39 -15.37 18.59 -10.15
CA SER A 39 -15.17 18.91 -8.74
C SER A 39 -13.94 18.20 -8.17
N PRO A 40 -13.32 18.70 -7.08
CA PRO A 40 -12.17 18.04 -6.45
C PRO A 40 -12.42 16.57 -6.08
N ARG A 41 -13.65 16.23 -5.71
CA ARG A 41 -14.04 14.85 -5.39
C ARG A 41 -14.01 13.95 -6.61
N GLU A 42 -14.58 14.39 -7.73
CA GLU A 42 -14.59 13.63 -8.98
C GLU A 42 -13.17 13.43 -9.53
N VAL A 43 -12.32 14.45 -9.40
CA VAL A 43 -10.89 14.34 -9.73
C VAL A 43 -10.23 13.27 -8.85
N ALA A 44 -10.47 13.28 -7.54
CA ALA A 44 -9.91 12.28 -6.63
C ALA A 44 -10.38 10.86 -6.94
N GLU A 45 -11.67 10.67 -7.24
CA GLU A 45 -12.24 9.37 -7.63
C GLU A 45 -11.62 8.86 -8.94
N ARG A 46 -11.40 9.74 -9.92
CA ARG A 46 -10.71 9.39 -11.17
C ARG A 46 -9.27 8.95 -10.92
N ILE A 47 -8.52 9.68 -10.10
CA ILE A 47 -7.14 9.31 -9.73
C ILE A 47 -7.16 7.94 -9.04
N ALA A 48 -8.02 7.75 -8.04
CA ALA A 48 -8.10 6.50 -7.29
C ALA A 48 -8.42 5.29 -8.17
N ALA A 49 -9.22 5.47 -9.23
CA ALA A 49 -9.59 4.40 -10.15
C ALA A 49 -8.41 3.89 -11.01
N VAL A 50 -7.46 4.75 -11.37
CA VAL A 50 -6.37 4.38 -12.31
C VAL A 50 -4.99 4.27 -11.65
N LEU A 51 -4.78 4.94 -10.52
CA LEU A 51 -3.48 5.01 -9.86
C LEU A 51 -2.94 3.64 -9.43
N PRO A 52 -3.72 2.73 -8.82
CA PRO A 52 -3.19 1.43 -8.40
C PRO A 52 -2.68 0.58 -9.57
N ALA A 53 -3.45 0.52 -10.66
CA ALA A 53 -3.07 -0.23 -11.85
C ALA A 53 -1.85 0.38 -12.55
N GLY A 54 -1.84 1.71 -12.73
CA GLY A 54 -0.75 2.40 -13.40
C GLY A 54 0.58 2.39 -12.63
N LEU A 55 0.52 2.42 -11.30
CA LEU A 55 1.73 2.25 -10.47
C LEU A 55 2.30 0.83 -10.58
N ARG A 56 1.43 -0.19 -10.65
CA ARG A 56 1.85 -1.59 -10.83
C ARG A 56 2.60 -1.80 -12.14
N GLU A 57 2.14 -1.20 -13.23
CA GLU A 57 2.84 -1.26 -14.54
C GLU A 57 4.23 -0.63 -14.50
N ARG A 58 4.44 0.35 -13.62
CA ARG A 58 5.73 1.02 -13.39
C ARG A 58 6.61 0.31 -12.35
N GLY A 59 6.20 -0.88 -11.88
CA GLY A 59 6.94 -1.67 -10.91
C GLY A 59 6.75 -1.25 -9.45
N TYR A 60 5.73 -0.43 -9.14
CA TYR A 60 5.37 -0.06 -7.78
C TYR A 60 4.19 -0.89 -7.29
N VAL A 61 4.27 -1.37 -6.05
CA VAL A 61 3.17 -2.11 -5.42
C VAL A 61 2.58 -1.26 -4.30
N LEU A 62 1.29 -0.98 -4.38
CA LEU A 62 0.51 -0.40 -3.29
C LEU A 62 0.01 -1.54 -2.41
N LEU A 63 0.36 -1.48 -1.12
CA LEU A 63 -0.03 -2.46 -0.12
C LEU A 63 -0.59 -1.72 1.08
N GLU A 64 -1.72 -2.20 1.59
CA GLU A 64 -2.19 -1.83 2.91
C GLU A 64 -1.29 -2.51 3.95
N LEU A 65 -0.83 -1.74 4.93
CA LEU A 65 0.00 -2.26 6.00
C LEU A 65 -0.93 -2.85 7.09
N PRO A 66 -0.78 -4.14 7.43
CA PRO A 66 -1.54 -4.74 8.52
C PRO A 66 -1.22 -4.04 9.85
N ALA A 67 -2.19 -4.09 10.77
CA ALA A 67 -2.03 -3.52 12.09
C ALA A 67 -0.94 -4.24 12.89
N VAL A 68 -0.25 -3.48 13.73
CA VAL A 68 0.67 -4.03 14.73
C VAL A 68 -0.10 -4.21 16.03
N GLU A 69 -0.11 -5.43 16.53
CA GLU A 69 -0.77 -5.82 17.77
C GLU A 69 0.27 -6.13 18.84
N ARG A 70 -0.16 -6.11 20.10
CA ARG A 70 0.68 -6.47 21.25
C ARG A 70 0.13 -7.74 21.87
N ASP A 71 0.98 -8.76 22.02
CA ASP A 71 0.61 -10.01 22.64
C ASP A 71 0.52 -9.89 24.19
N GLU A 72 0.04 -10.95 24.82
CA GLU A 72 -0.12 -11.05 26.28
C GLU A 72 1.21 -10.97 27.05
N TYR A 73 2.32 -11.24 26.37
CA TYR A 73 3.68 -11.16 26.93
C TYR A 73 4.33 -9.80 26.66
N GLY A 74 3.61 -8.88 26.03
CA GLY A 74 4.03 -7.53 25.73
C GLY A 74 4.89 -7.38 24.48
N THR A 75 5.05 -8.44 23.68
CA THR A 75 5.75 -8.44 22.38
C THR A 75 4.87 -7.83 21.32
N TYR A 76 5.45 -7.02 20.44
CA TYR A 76 4.71 -6.48 19.28
C TYR A 76 4.83 -7.43 18.10
N GLY A 77 3.70 -7.70 17.45
CA GLY A 77 3.59 -8.63 16.33
C GLY A 77 2.63 -8.13 15.25
N VAL A 78 2.76 -8.69 14.06
CA VAL A 78 1.81 -8.53 12.95
C VAL A 78 1.35 -9.91 12.50
N LEU A 79 0.05 -10.12 12.48
CA LEU A 79 -0.53 -11.33 11.93
C LEU A 79 -0.63 -11.21 10.40
N VAL A 80 -0.15 -12.24 9.72
CA VAL A 80 -0.14 -12.34 8.26
C VAL A 80 -0.92 -13.59 7.86
N PRO A 81 -2.10 -13.44 7.24
CA PRO A 81 -2.84 -14.59 6.73
C PRO A 81 -2.06 -15.25 5.59
N LEU A 82 -1.96 -16.58 5.63
CA LEU A 82 -1.35 -17.39 4.58
C LEU A 82 -2.45 -18.10 3.78
N VAL A 83 -2.41 -17.99 2.46
CA VAL A 83 -3.36 -18.59 1.51
C VAL A 83 -3.43 -20.11 1.70
N GLY A 84 -2.27 -20.77 1.83
CA GLY A 84 -2.19 -22.22 2.02
C GLY A 84 -2.54 -22.70 3.45
N ARG A 85 -2.64 -21.78 4.42
CA ARG A 85 -2.87 -22.08 5.85
C ARG A 85 -3.71 -21.00 6.53
N ALA A 86 -4.93 -20.77 6.04
CA ALA A 86 -5.82 -19.76 6.60
C ALA A 86 -6.13 -19.96 8.12
N TRP A 87 -6.04 -21.21 8.61
CA TRP A 87 -6.25 -21.57 10.02
C TRP A 87 -5.03 -21.37 10.92
N ALA A 88 -3.86 -21.07 10.36
CA ALA A 88 -2.61 -20.86 11.08
C ALA A 88 -1.85 -19.70 10.43
N PRO A 89 -2.21 -18.44 10.75
CA PRO A 89 -1.52 -17.28 10.21
C PRO A 89 -0.04 -17.28 10.63
N ALA A 90 0.80 -16.70 9.77
CA ALA A 90 2.16 -16.36 10.15
C ALA A 90 2.14 -15.15 11.08
N GLU A 91 3.16 -15.02 11.90
CA GLU A 91 3.33 -13.88 12.79
C GLU A 91 4.70 -13.26 12.56
N ILE A 92 4.74 -11.95 12.38
CA ILE A 92 5.96 -11.18 12.25
C ILE A 92 6.20 -10.49 13.59
N ARG A 93 7.12 -11.03 14.38
CA ARG A 93 7.46 -10.53 15.72
C ARG A 93 8.57 -9.51 15.66
N MET A 94 8.39 -8.43 16.40
CA MET A 94 9.41 -7.39 16.60
C MET A 94 10.08 -7.59 17.95
N ARG A 95 11.40 -7.71 17.93
CA ARG A 95 12.22 -7.65 19.13
C ARG A 95 13.06 -6.38 19.08
N ARG A 96 12.86 -5.49 20.04
CA ARG A 96 13.61 -4.26 20.14
C ARG A 96 14.75 -4.44 21.12
N THR A 97 15.95 -4.15 20.68
CA THR A 97 17.16 -4.33 21.49
C THR A 97 18.03 -3.08 21.40
N PRO A 98 18.90 -2.81 22.39
CA PRO A 98 19.83 -1.67 22.34
C PRO A 98 20.78 -1.71 21.13
N THR A 99 21.03 -2.89 20.56
CA THR A 99 21.91 -3.07 19.40
C THR A 99 21.18 -2.98 18.06
N GLY A 100 19.85 -2.83 18.07
CA GLY A 100 19.01 -2.68 16.89
C GLY A 100 17.69 -3.44 16.99
N ASP A 101 16.73 -3.02 16.18
CA ASP A 101 15.46 -3.71 16.03
C ASP A 101 15.61 -4.96 15.16
N GLN A 102 15.04 -6.07 15.62
CA GLN A 102 15.04 -7.35 14.94
C GLN A 102 13.61 -7.76 14.63
N VAL A 103 13.43 -8.41 13.47
CA VAL A 103 12.14 -8.93 13.02
C VAL A 103 12.27 -10.42 12.74
N THR A 104 11.37 -11.22 13.28
CA THR A 104 11.34 -12.69 13.10
C THR A 104 10.00 -13.11 12.51
N ILE A 105 10.03 -13.99 11.52
CA ILE A 105 8.81 -14.63 10.99
C ILE A 105 8.61 -15.95 11.74
N VAL A 106 7.43 -16.12 12.33
CA VAL A 106 7.01 -17.30 13.11
C VAL A 106 5.78 -17.91 12.45
N GLY A 107 5.60 -19.22 12.59
CA GLY A 107 4.41 -19.92 12.07
C GLY A 107 4.39 -20.14 10.56
N ALA A 108 5.41 -19.65 9.83
CA ALA A 108 5.56 -19.85 8.40
C ALA A 108 6.63 -20.91 8.09
N SER A 109 6.35 -21.81 7.16
CA SER A 109 7.30 -22.80 6.66
C SER A 109 7.93 -22.28 5.37
N LEU A 110 9.26 -22.32 5.26
CA LEU A 110 9.95 -22.04 4.00
C LEU A 110 10.01 -23.31 3.14
N PRO A 111 9.90 -23.20 1.80
CA PRO A 111 9.66 -21.97 1.02
C PRO A 111 8.22 -21.45 1.12
N PHE A 112 8.02 -20.14 0.88
CA PHE A 112 6.67 -19.55 0.80
C PHE A 112 6.04 -19.79 -0.57
N ALA A 113 4.70 -19.90 -0.61
CA ALA A 113 3.97 -19.80 -1.86
C ALA A 113 4.09 -18.37 -2.41
N ALA A 114 4.16 -18.21 -3.73
CA ALA A 114 4.27 -16.90 -4.37
C ALA A 114 3.10 -15.98 -3.99
N ASP A 115 1.91 -16.55 -3.78
CA ASP A 115 0.70 -15.83 -3.38
C ASP A 115 0.77 -15.26 -1.95
N ASP A 116 1.59 -15.84 -1.07
CA ASP A 116 1.77 -15.36 0.30
C ASP A 116 2.78 -14.21 0.40
N VAL A 117 3.64 -14.04 -0.62
CA VAL A 117 4.74 -13.07 -0.61
C VAL A 117 4.26 -11.63 -0.36
N PRO A 118 3.19 -11.12 -1.02
CA PRO A 118 2.72 -9.76 -0.77
C PRO A 118 2.28 -9.53 0.67
N ALA A 119 1.60 -10.50 1.28
CA ALA A 119 1.12 -10.40 2.67
C ALA A 119 2.30 -10.41 3.66
N ILE A 120 3.28 -11.29 3.44
CA ILE A 120 4.51 -11.34 4.25
C ILE A 120 5.30 -10.03 4.11
N ALA A 121 5.46 -9.52 2.88
CA ALA A 121 6.14 -8.26 2.63
C ALA A 121 5.44 -7.08 3.32
N ALA A 122 4.11 -7.01 3.24
CA ALA A 122 3.32 -5.98 3.91
C ALA A 122 3.52 -6.02 5.43
N GLY A 123 3.51 -7.21 6.04
CA GLY A 123 3.73 -7.32 7.48
C GLY A 123 5.16 -6.99 7.91
N LEU A 124 6.18 -7.30 7.10
CA LEU A 124 7.57 -6.88 7.36
C LEU A 124 7.70 -5.35 7.28
N LEU A 125 7.05 -4.72 6.30
CA LEU A 125 7.03 -3.27 6.15
C LEU A 125 6.27 -2.60 7.30
N ALA A 126 5.15 -3.17 7.75
CA ALA A 126 4.41 -2.70 8.92
C ALA A 126 5.27 -2.73 10.19
N ALA A 127 5.95 -3.87 10.43
CA ALA A 127 6.87 -4.01 11.55
C ALA A 127 7.99 -2.96 11.51
N ARG A 128 8.61 -2.74 10.34
CA ARG A 128 9.64 -1.72 10.16
C ARG A 128 9.11 -0.30 10.40
N ALA A 129 7.93 0.02 9.90
CA ALA A 129 7.31 1.33 10.06
C ALA A 129 6.99 1.62 11.55
N PHE A 130 6.52 0.61 12.27
CA PHE A 130 6.28 0.69 13.71
C PHE A 130 7.57 0.93 14.50
N CYS A 131 8.61 0.14 14.25
CA CYS A 131 9.94 0.32 14.84
C CYS A 131 10.52 1.72 14.58
N ALA A 132 10.35 2.27 13.38
CA ALA A 132 10.85 3.59 13.04
C ALA A 132 10.10 4.74 13.73
N SER A 133 8.83 4.55 14.06
CA SER A 133 7.96 5.59 14.64
C SER A 133 7.96 5.60 16.17
N HIS A 134 8.24 4.46 16.81
CA HIS A 134 8.21 4.34 18.27
C HIS A 134 9.63 4.31 18.82
N LYS A 135 9.95 5.05 19.89
CA LYS A 135 11.24 4.92 20.60
C LYS A 135 11.22 3.68 21.50
N PRO A 136 12.34 2.94 21.69
CA PRO A 136 12.41 1.88 22.68
C PRO A 136 11.99 2.46 24.03
N GLY A 137 10.97 1.84 24.63
CA GLY A 137 10.52 2.14 25.99
C GLY A 137 11.44 1.48 27.00
#